data_AF-A0A956LB87-F1
#
_entry.id   AF-A0A956LB87-F1
#
_cell.length_a   1.000
_cell.length_b   1.000
_cell.length_c   1.000
_cell.angle_alpha   90.00
_cell.angle_beta   90.00
_cell.angle_gamma   90.00
#
_symmetry.space_group_name_H-M   'P 1'
#
loop_
_entity.id
_entity.type
_entity.pdbx_description
1 polymer ?
#
loop_
_entity_poly.entity_id
_entity_poly.type
_entity_poly.pdbx_seq_one_letter_code
_entity_poly.pdbx_strand_id
1 'polypeptide(L)'
;MIDCDTFAQDCPEGQKCAAYDSDMNGAWDSTQCVGLAGDGQLGDPCTAEPGKTGVDSCDVGYMCWDLDEEGVGVCVAQCTGTPENPMCPPGSQCVTCQECVISICRSGCNPLLQDCMGGELCIGDFNGDGFLCVLDASGDMAPEGTPC
;
A
#
# COMPACT_ATOMS: atom_id res chain seq x y z
N MET A 1 -4.73 9.25 -16.60
CA MET A 1 -3.50 9.86 -17.19
C MET A 1 -2.34 9.41 -16.32
N ILE A 2 -1.20 9.03 -16.90
CA ILE A 2 -0.01 8.65 -16.10
C ILE A 2 0.97 9.81 -16.22
N ASP A 3 1.08 10.61 -15.16
CA ASP A 3 1.94 11.80 -15.13
C ASP A 3 3.29 11.54 -14.46
N CYS A 4 3.42 10.44 -13.71
CA CYS A 4 4.64 10.07 -13.00
C CYS A 4 4.74 8.55 -12.78
N ASP A 5 5.95 8.08 -12.48
CA ASP A 5 6.27 6.71 -12.13
C ASP A 5 6.40 6.56 -10.59
N THR A 6 5.56 5.70 -10.02
CA THR A 6 5.56 5.40 -8.57
C THR A 6 6.85 4.70 -8.11
N PHE A 7 7.54 3.98 -9.00
CA PHE A 7 8.84 3.37 -8.70
C PHE A 7 9.98 4.37 -8.66
N ALA A 8 9.93 5.37 -9.55
CA ALA A 8 11.00 6.34 -9.72
C ALA A 8 10.82 7.62 -8.88
N GLN A 9 9.57 7.92 -8.46
CA GLN A 9 9.21 9.17 -7.79
C GLN A 9 9.70 10.40 -8.58
N ASP A 10 9.46 10.42 -9.89
CA ASP A 10 9.98 11.40 -10.86
C ASP A 10 9.21 12.74 -10.89
N CYS A 11 8.68 13.15 -9.75
CA CYS A 11 7.98 14.41 -9.57
C CYS A 11 8.93 15.56 -9.21
N PRO A 12 8.52 16.84 -9.43
CA PRO A 12 9.28 18.01 -8.99
C PRO A 12 9.51 18.01 -7.47
N GLU A 13 10.54 18.74 -7.02
CA GLU A 13 10.83 18.90 -5.59
C GLU A 13 9.61 19.43 -4.82
N GLY A 14 9.36 18.83 -3.64
CA GLY A 14 8.18 19.13 -2.83
C GLY A 14 6.90 18.41 -3.26
N GLN A 15 6.99 17.49 -4.24
CA GLN A 15 5.89 16.65 -4.69
C GLN A 15 6.28 15.17 -4.63
N LYS A 16 5.28 14.30 -4.61
CA LYS A 16 5.43 12.85 -4.71
C LYS A 16 4.52 12.27 -5.77
N CYS A 17 4.88 11.10 -6.30
CA CYS A 17 4.03 10.38 -7.22
C CYS A 17 3.00 9.53 -6.44
N ALA A 18 1.73 9.77 -6.70
CA ALA A 18 0.63 9.08 -6.05
C ALA A 18 -0.31 8.46 -7.09
N ALA A 19 -0.76 7.23 -6.80
CA ALA A 19 -1.90 6.67 -7.51
C ALA A 19 -3.15 7.48 -7.18
N TYR A 20 -4.05 7.64 -8.14
CA TYR A 20 -5.33 8.29 -7.95
C TYR A 20 -6.41 7.65 -8.83
N ASP A 21 -7.66 7.95 -8.51
CA ASP A 21 -8.83 7.56 -9.29
C ASP A 21 -9.19 8.69 -10.26
N SER A 22 -8.85 8.51 -11.54
CA SER A 22 -9.04 9.56 -12.56
C SER A 22 -10.49 9.71 -13.02
N ASP A 23 -11.27 8.63 -12.93
CA ASP A 23 -12.65 8.56 -13.40
C ASP A 23 -13.68 8.56 -12.26
N MET A 24 -13.23 8.70 -11.00
CA MET A 24 -14.05 8.66 -9.77
C MET A 24 -14.90 7.38 -9.66
N ASN A 25 -14.38 6.26 -10.16
CA ASN A 25 -15.09 4.98 -10.22
C ASN A 25 -14.71 4.01 -9.08
N GLY A 26 -13.81 4.44 -8.20
CA GLY A 26 -13.26 3.67 -7.08
C GLY A 26 -12.02 2.85 -7.42
N ALA A 27 -11.46 2.93 -8.62
CA ALA A 27 -10.24 2.22 -9.01
C ALA A 27 -9.03 3.15 -9.02
N TRP A 28 -7.89 2.65 -8.57
CA TRP A 28 -6.61 3.36 -8.70
C TRP A 28 -6.09 3.14 -10.13
N ASP A 29 -6.53 3.96 -11.08
CA ASP A 29 -6.33 3.72 -12.51
C ASP A 29 -5.22 4.58 -13.13
N SER A 30 -4.73 5.58 -12.39
CA SER A 30 -3.85 6.62 -12.90
C SER A 30 -2.86 7.11 -11.84
N THR A 31 -1.82 7.82 -12.25
CA THR A 31 -0.80 8.39 -11.35
C THR A 31 -0.62 9.88 -11.61
N GLN A 32 -0.43 10.65 -10.55
CA GLN A 32 -0.18 12.09 -10.61
C GLN A 32 0.83 12.56 -9.57
N CYS A 33 1.48 13.69 -9.86
CA CYS A 33 2.31 14.37 -8.88
C CYS A 33 1.45 15.23 -7.96
N VAL A 34 1.48 14.91 -6.67
CA VAL A 34 0.78 15.68 -5.62
C VAL A 34 1.79 16.39 -4.73
N GLY A 35 1.41 17.55 -4.20
CA GLY A 35 2.22 18.23 -3.19
C GLY A 35 2.38 17.37 -1.94
N LEU A 36 3.55 17.42 -1.32
CA LEU A 36 3.76 16.78 -0.02
C LEU A 36 2.89 17.45 1.05
N ALA A 37 1.97 16.68 1.63
CA ALA A 37 1.08 17.13 2.71
C ALA A 37 1.57 16.70 4.10
N GLY A 38 2.63 15.89 4.17
CA GLY A 38 3.27 15.45 5.41
C GLY A 38 4.61 14.76 5.17
N ASP A 39 5.20 14.27 6.24
CA ASP A 39 6.53 13.66 6.31
C ASP A 39 6.50 12.22 6.91
N GLY A 40 5.31 11.61 6.96
CA GLY A 40 5.12 10.28 7.53
C GLY A 40 5.96 9.21 6.85
N GLN A 41 6.65 8.40 7.64
CA GLN A 41 7.55 7.33 7.19
C GLN A 41 6.87 5.96 7.32
N LEU A 42 7.56 4.90 6.88
CA LEU A 42 7.05 3.53 6.96
C LEU A 42 6.51 3.17 8.36
N GLY A 43 5.23 2.79 8.44
CA GLY A 43 4.57 2.38 9.68
C GLY A 43 3.99 3.52 10.51
N ASP A 44 4.24 4.78 10.15
CA ASP A 44 3.62 5.92 10.83
C ASP A 44 2.11 5.98 10.52
N PRO A 45 1.28 6.42 11.48
CA PRO A 45 -0.13 6.67 11.22
C PRO A 45 -0.29 7.80 10.21
N CYS A 46 -1.28 7.67 9.33
CA CYS A 46 -1.49 8.63 8.25
C CYS A 46 -2.96 8.92 8.00
N THR A 47 -3.21 10.02 7.29
CA THR A 47 -4.53 10.38 6.77
C THR A 47 -4.44 10.61 5.27
N ALA A 48 -5.47 10.18 4.54
CA ALA A 48 -5.60 10.47 3.11
C ALA A 48 -6.83 11.34 2.85
N GLU A 49 -6.78 12.15 1.80
CA GLU A 49 -7.96 12.85 1.32
C GLU A 49 -9.00 11.86 0.79
N PRO A 50 -10.30 12.12 1.06
CA PRO A 50 -11.37 11.23 0.60
C PRO A 50 -11.47 11.23 -0.92
N GLY A 51 -11.88 10.10 -1.48
CA GLY A 51 -12.12 9.97 -2.93
C GLY A 51 -10.89 9.60 -3.74
N LYS A 52 -9.85 9.00 -3.12
CA LYS A 52 -8.68 8.45 -3.81
C LYS A 52 -7.97 9.49 -4.68
N THR A 53 -7.78 10.69 -4.14
CA THR A 53 -7.11 11.80 -4.84
C THR A 53 -5.60 11.61 -4.94
N GLY A 54 -5.03 10.67 -4.16
CA GLY A 54 -3.60 10.45 -4.04
C GLY A 54 -2.90 11.40 -3.05
N VAL A 55 -3.63 12.37 -2.49
CA VAL A 55 -3.10 13.26 -1.44
C VAL A 55 -3.20 12.56 -0.09
N ASP A 56 -2.07 12.41 0.59
CA ASP A 56 -1.98 11.83 1.93
C ASP A 56 -0.81 12.42 2.73
N SER A 57 -0.78 12.16 4.04
CA SER A 57 0.21 12.71 4.98
C SER A 57 1.56 11.98 5.02
N CYS A 58 1.80 11.00 4.13
CA CYS A 58 3.06 10.27 4.04
C CYS A 58 4.06 10.98 3.11
N ASP A 59 5.35 10.76 3.36
CA ASP A 59 6.46 11.34 2.59
C ASP A 59 6.59 10.71 1.18
N VAL A 60 7.57 11.20 0.40
CA VAL A 60 7.93 10.68 -0.92
C VAL A 60 8.21 9.18 -0.88
N GLY A 61 7.66 8.43 -1.84
CA GLY A 61 7.81 6.97 -1.88
C GLY A 61 6.96 6.22 -0.85
N TYR A 62 6.06 6.90 -0.15
CA TYR A 62 5.09 6.29 0.75
C TYR A 62 3.66 6.64 0.34
N MET A 63 2.74 5.71 0.62
CA MET A 63 1.32 5.86 0.38
C MET A 63 0.57 5.58 1.68
N CYS A 64 -0.43 6.39 1.99
CA CYS A 64 -1.33 6.07 3.08
C CYS A 64 -2.28 4.95 2.67
N TRP A 65 -2.28 3.86 3.42
CA TRP A 65 -2.94 2.63 3.06
C TRP A 65 -3.80 2.13 4.23
N ASP A 66 -4.81 1.32 3.91
CA ASP A 66 -5.58 0.58 4.91
C ASP A 66 -6.26 1.52 5.95
N LEU A 67 -6.99 2.53 5.47
CA LEU A 67 -7.74 3.48 6.31
C LEU A 67 -8.86 2.78 7.09
N ASP A 68 -8.92 3.02 8.40
CA ASP A 68 -9.99 2.56 9.29
C ASP A 68 -11.27 3.41 9.21
N GLU A 69 -12.27 3.10 10.05
CA GLU A 69 -13.55 3.84 10.12
C GLU A 69 -13.37 5.31 10.53
N GLU A 70 -12.26 5.64 11.19
CA GLU A 70 -11.89 6.99 11.63
C GLU A 70 -11.08 7.75 10.55
N GLY A 71 -10.78 7.08 9.43
CA GLY A 71 -10.00 7.64 8.32
C GLY A 71 -8.50 7.67 8.60
N VAL A 72 -8.02 6.85 9.52
CA VAL A 72 -6.61 6.71 9.87
C VAL A 72 -6.06 5.43 9.25
N GLY A 73 -4.97 5.55 8.52
CA GLY A 73 -4.26 4.42 7.91
C GLY A 73 -2.82 4.33 8.39
N VAL A 74 -2.03 3.56 7.66
CA VAL A 74 -0.57 3.46 7.86
C VAL A 74 0.18 3.81 6.58
N CYS A 75 1.28 4.54 6.72
CA CYS A 75 2.20 4.78 5.61
C CYS A 75 2.91 3.48 5.23
N VAL A 76 2.65 2.99 4.01
CA VAL A 76 3.35 1.86 3.41
C VAL A 76 4.32 2.35 2.34
N ALA A 77 5.46 1.68 2.20
CA ALA A 77 6.42 2.01 1.16
C ALA A 77 5.88 1.62 -0.22
N GLN A 78 6.02 2.50 -1.19
CA GLN A 78 5.88 2.16 -2.61
C GLN A 78 7.09 1.34 -3.06
N CYS A 79 6.89 0.47 -4.04
CA CYS A 79 8.00 -0.28 -4.61
C CYS A 79 9.01 0.66 -5.27
N THR A 80 10.28 0.26 -5.30
CA THR A 80 11.35 1.00 -5.99
C THR A 80 11.99 0.11 -7.06
N GLY A 81 12.90 0.65 -7.86
CA GLY A 81 13.56 -0.10 -8.93
C GLY A 81 12.76 -0.05 -10.22
N THR A 82 12.40 -1.20 -10.79
CA THR A 82 11.57 -1.27 -12.00
C THR A 82 10.48 -2.32 -11.85
N PRO A 83 9.39 -2.26 -12.62
CA PRO A 83 8.35 -3.29 -12.60
C PRO A 83 8.88 -4.71 -12.88
N GLU A 84 9.96 -4.84 -13.64
CA GLU A 84 10.60 -6.12 -13.98
C GLU A 84 11.57 -6.62 -12.91
N ASN A 85 12.07 -5.71 -12.07
CA ASN A 85 12.96 -6.00 -10.96
C ASN A 85 12.61 -5.11 -9.75
N PRO A 86 11.43 -5.35 -9.14
CA PRO A 86 10.93 -4.50 -8.08
C PRO A 86 11.74 -4.71 -6.80
N MET A 87 12.00 -3.63 -6.08
CA MET A 87 12.79 -3.62 -4.86
C MET A 87 11.96 -3.06 -3.70
N CYS A 88 12.11 -3.70 -2.54
CA CYS A 88 11.49 -3.31 -1.29
C CYS A 88 12.51 -3.43 -0.14
N PRO A 89 12.25 -2.83 1.04
CA PRO A 89 13.05 -3.03 2.23
C PRO A 89 13.22 -4.53 2.57
N PRO A 90 14.33 -4.93 3.22
CA PRO A 90 14.56 -6.33 3.58
C PRO A 90 13.40 -6.92 4.39
N GLY A 91 12.94 -8.10 4.02
CA GLY A 91 11.79 -8.75 4.66
C GLY A 91 10.43 -8.32 4.11
N SER A 92 10.40 -7.44 3.11
CA SER A 92 9.17 -7.08 2.37
C SER A 92 9.26 -7.53 0.91
N GLN A 93 8.09 -7.73 0.30
CA GLN A 93 7.95 -8.06 -1.11
C GLN A 93 7.09 -6.98 -1.79
N CYS A 94 7.38 -6.70 -3.05
CA CYS A 94 6.57 -5.77 -3.83
C CYS A 94 5.31 -6.48 -4.31
N VAL A 95 4.14 -5.95 -3.95
CA VAL A 95 2.85 -6.40 -4.45
C VAL A 95 2.37 -5.38 -5.46
N THR A 96 2.19 -5.84 -6.70
CA THR A 96 1.65 -5.04 -7.79
C THR A 96 0.22 -5.46 -8.07
N CYS A 97 -0.65 -4.47 -8.22
CA CYS A 97 -2.02 -4.70 -8.60
C CYS A 97 -2.09 -4.92 -10.12
N GLN A 98 -2.65 -6.04 -10.57
CA GLN A 98 -2.72 -6.32 -12.01
C GLN A 98 -3.78 -5.49 -12.74
N GLU A 99 -4.83 -5.09 -12.03
CA GLU A 99 -5.96 -4.32 -12.57
C GLU A 99 -5.95 -2.85 -12.11
N CYS A 100 -4.89 -2.40 -11.43
CA CYS A 100 -4.74 -1.04 -10.94
C CYS A 100 -3.27 -0.60 -10.93
N VAL A 101 -2.97 0.69 -10.79
CA VAL A 101 -1.59 1.21 -10.93
C VAL A 101 -0.79 1.21 -9.62
N ILE A 102 -1.21 0.42 -8.63
CA ILE A 102 -0.58 0.38 -7.31
C ILE A 102 0.54 -0.66 -7.26
N SER A 103 1.67 -0.25 -6.71
CA SER A 103 2.82 -1.10 -6.41
C SER A 103 3.36 -0.72 -5.02
N ILE A 104 3.09 -1.55 -4.01
CA ILE A 104 3.46 -1.29 -2.61
C ILE A 104 4.23 -2.46 -2.01
N CYS A 105 5.13 -2.15 -1.08
CA CYS A 105 5.87 -3.12 -0.30
C CYS A 105 5.01 -3.63 0.85
N ARG A 106 4.81 -4.95 0.90
CA ARG A 106 4.16 -5.64 2.03
C ARG A 106 5.19 -6.49 2.76
N SER A 107 5.11 -6.48 4.09
CA SER A 107 5.95 -7.31 4.94
C SER A 107 5.66 -8.78 4.67
N GLY A 108 6.72 -9.57 4.43
CA GLY A 108 6.62 -11.01 4.48
C GLY A 108 6.43 -11.48 5.92
N CYS A 109 5.81 -12.64 6.09
CA CYS A 109 5.51 -13.20 7.41
C CYS A 109 5.63 -14.72 7.42
N ASN A 110 5.64 -15.30 8.62
CA ASN A 110 5.63 -16.74 8.80
C ASN A 110 4.21 -17.23 9.11
N PRO A 111 3.60 -18.08 8.26
CA PRO A 111 2.21 -18.53 8.43
C PRO A 111 2.00 -19.38 9.69
N LEU A 112 3.06 -19.99 10.22
CA LEU A 112 2.99 -20.78 11.46
C LEU A 112 3.08 -19.91 12.71
N LEU A 113 3.74 -18.75 12.62
CA LEU A 113 3.93 -17.85 13.75
C LEU A 113 2.95 -16.69 13.77
N GLN A 114 2.36 -16.32 12.62
CA GLN A 114 1.45 -15.18 12.46
C GLN A 114 2.08 -13.89 13.02
N ASP A 115 3.31 -13.61 12.61
CA ASP A 115 4.16 -12.52 13.13
C ASP A 115 3.90 -11.16 12.45
N CYS A 116 2.68 -10.95 11.99
CA CYS A 116 2.24 -9.69 11.43
C CYS A 116 1.88 -8.68 12.52
N MET A 117 2.20 -7.41 12.29
CA MET A 117 1.90 -6.33 13.23
C MET A 117 0.48 -5.80 13.01
N GLY A 118 -0.12 -5.19 14.03
CA GLY A 118 -1.35 -4.40 13.85
C GLY A 118 -2.64 -5.19 13.54
N GLY A 119 -2.71 -6.49 13.84
CA GLY A 119 -3.90 -7.30 13.58
C GLY A 119 -4.04 -7.77 12.13
N GLU A 120 -2.97 -7.62 11.33
CA GLU A 120 -2.88 -8.20 10.00
C GLU A 120 -2.77 -9.74 10.07
N LEU A 121 -3.30 -10.41 9.05
CA LEU A 121 -3.18 -11.85 8.87
C LEU A 121 -2.00 -12.19 7.97
N CYS A 122 -1.28 -13.24 8.34
CA CYS A 122 -0.25 -13.81 7.50
C CYS A 122 -0.87 -14.82 6.53
N ILE A 123 -1.18 -14.39 5.30
CA ILE A 123 -1.77 -15.23 4.26
C ILE A 123 -0.80 -15.44 3.10
N GLY A 124 -1.02 -16.49 2.30
CA GLY A 124 -0.23 -16.73 1.11
C GLY A 124 -0.37 -15.58 0.12
N ASP A 125 0.74 -15.14 -0.48
CA ASP A 125 0.72 -14.17 -1.56
C ASP A 125 -0.15 -14.70 -2.72
N PHE A 126 -0.91 -13.82 -3.37
CA PHE A 126 -1.76 -14.15 -4.50
C PHE A 126 -0.98 -14.65 -5.71
N ASN A 127 0.31 -14.32 -5.81
CA ASN A 127 1.21 -14.85 -6.85
C ASN A 127 1.87 -16.20 -6.45
N GLY A 128 1.70 -16.66 -5.21
CA GLY A 128 2.25 -17.91 -4.71
C GLY A 128 3.70 -17.84 -4.22
N ASP A 129 4.30 -16.64 -4.15
CA ASP A 129 5.72 -16.43 -3.82
C ASP A 129 5.98 -16.15 -2.32
N GLY A 130 5.18 -16.76 -1.44
CA GLY A 130 5.39 -16.67 0.01
C GLY A 130 4.14 -16.32 0.79
N PHE A 131 4.33 -15.68 1.94
CA PHE A 131 3.25 -15.23 2.82
C PHE A 131 3.47 -13.76 3.15
N LEU A 132 2.39 -12.98 3.10
CA LEU A 132 2.37 -11.55 3.30
C LEU A 132 1.42 -11.18 4.42
N CYS A 133 1.79 -10.15 5.18
CA CYS A 133 0.86 -9.49 6.08
C CYS A 133 -0.16 -8.72 5.24
N VAL A 134 -1.42 -9.11 5.36
CA VAL A 134 -2.57 -8.40 4.78
C VAL A 134 -3.50 -7.96 5.88
N LEU A 135 -4.19 -6.84 5.71
CA LEU A 135 -5.30 -6.53 6.61
C LEU A 135 -6.32 -7.66 6.61
N ASP A 136 -6.84 -7.96 7.80
CA ASP A 136 -8.00 -8.82 7.94
C ASP A 136 -9.28 -8.10 7.51
N ALA A 137 -9.49 -8.01 6.19
CA ALA A 137 -10.72 -7.47 5.61
C ALA A 137 -11.90 -8.46 5.68
N SER A 138 -11.79 -9.56 6.43
CA SER A 138 -12.87 -10.54 6.55
C SER A 138 -14.03 -10.07 7.44
N GLY A 139 -13.87 -8.96 8.16
CA GLY A 139 -14.94 -8.35 8.95
C GLY A 139 -15.38 -9.22 10.13
N ASP A 140 -14.43 -9.68 10.95
CA ASP A 140 -14.67 -10.59 12.09
C ASP A 140 -15.29 -11.94 11.68
N MET A 141 -15.10 -12.41 10.45
CA MET A 141 -15.38 -13.80 10.14
C MET A 141 -14.35 -14.67 10.85
N ALA A 142 -14.80 -15.37 11.88
CA ALA A 142 -13.95 -16.18 12.74
C ALA A 142 -13.00 -17.05 11.91
N PRO A 143 -11.73 -17.20 12.33
CA PRO A 143 -10.74 -17.93 11.56
C PRO A 143 -11.21 -19.34 11.19
N GLU A 144 -10.83 -19.79 10.00
CA GLU A 144 -11.02 -21.16 9.53
C GLU A 144 -10.56 -22.15 10.63
N GLY A 145 -11.50 -22.92 11.19
CA GLY A 145 -11.25 -23.83 12.32
C GLY A 145 -11.96 -23.47 13.62
N THR A 146 -12.75 -22.39 13.65
CA THR A 146 -13.65 -22.12 14.79
C THR A 146 -14.71 -23.22 14.86
N PRO A 147 -14.85 -23.95 15.98
CA PRO A 147 -15.85 -25.01 16.08
C PRO A 147 -17.25 -24.43 15.94
N CYS A 148 -18.07 -25.11 15.14
CA CYS A 148 -19.48 -24.79 14.91
C CYS A 148 -20.31 -24.74 16.19
#